data_AF-A0A559L5A5-F1
#
_entry.id   AF-A0A559L5A5-F1
#
_cell.length_a   1.000
_cell.length_b   1.000
_cell.length_c   1.000
_cell.angle_alpha   90.00
_cell.angle_beta   90.00
_cell.angle_gamma   90.00
#
_symmetry.space_group_name_H-M   'P 1'
#
loop_
_entity.id
_entity.type
_entity.pdbx_description
1 polymer ?
#
loop_
_entity_poly.entity_id
_entity_poly.type
_entity_poly.pdbx_seq_one_letter_code
_entity_poly.pdbx_strand_id
1 'polypeptide(L)'
;MWIIKACSVLASVCTVAADSAGPKIDFSSTTGAPQHLAAGILYGIPDNTNQIPDSLLSGFGFNYYRGAGAQVSHGWSYNEASFQQRFTSAHNNYIVTRRHNGGFVLLLNDLWGFDCSSNNNTSPGPGDNGDWSSYDKFVQAIIANVKKYNMQEGLVIDIWNEPEGGCFWGRSIDQWLQMWGRGWHQFNRAAVRSIKSD
;
A
#
# COMPACT_ATOMS: atom_id res chain seq x y z
N MET A 1 -35.20 -31.08 -66.14
CA MET A 1 -34.07 -31.74 -65.46
C MET A 1 -33.15 -30.63 -64.96
N TRP A 2 -33.23 -30.29 -63.67
CA TRP A 2 -32.38 -29.28 -63.02
C TRP A 2 -31.56 -30.00 -61.95
N ILE A 3 -30.23 -29.96 -62.08
CA ILE A 3 -29.30 -30.57 -61.12
C ILE A 3 -28.99 -29.51 -60.06
N ILE A 4 -29.51 -29.70 -58.84
CA ILE A 4 -29.09 -28.91 -57.69
C ILE A 4 -27.75 -29.50 -57.22
N LYS A 5 -26.64 -28.79 -57.45
CA LYS A 5 -25.35 -29.13 -56.82
C LYS A 5 -25.40 -28.70 -55.36
N ALA A 6 -25.47 -29.68 -54.45
CA ALA A 6 -25.16 -29.44 -53.05
C ALA A 6 -23.66 -29.10 -52.94
N CYS A 7 -23.35 -27.91 -52.45
CA CYS A 7 -21.99 -27.48 -52.17
C CYS A 7 -21.75 -27.65 -50.66
N SER A 8 -21.10 -28.74 -50.27
CA SER A 8 -20.68 -28.96 -48.89
C SER A 8 -19.47 -28.07 -48.59
N VAL A 9 -19.63 -27.08 -47.72
CA VAL A 9 -18.51 -26.32 -47.16
C VAL A 9 -17.91 -27.16 -46.02
N LEU A 10 -16.74 -27.74 -46.25
CA LEU A 10 -15.93 -28.34 -45.19
C LEU A 10 -15.29 -27.18 -44.41
N ALA A 11 -15.79 -26.90 -43.21
CA ALA A 11 -15.07 -26.06 -42.26
C ALA A 11 -13.84 -26.83 -41.78
N SER A 12 -12.65 -26.45 -42.24
CA SER A 12 -11.40 -26.92 -41.63
C SER A 12 -11.28 -26.31 -40.24
N VAL A 13 -11.35 -27.16 -39.21
CA VAL A 13 -10.93 -26.78 -37.86
C VAL A 13 -9.41 -26.66 -37.90
N CYS A 14 -8.88 -25.45 -38.05
CA CYS A 14 -7.46 -25.20 -37.84
C CYS A 14 -7.15 -25.38 -36.35
N THR A 15 -6.66 -26.56 -35.97
CA THR A 15 -5.97 -26.74 -34.70
C THR A 15 -4.62 -26.05 -34.80
N VAL A 16 -4.49 -24.88 -34.17
CA VAL A 16 -3.18 -24.23 -34.00
C VAL A 16 -2.39 -25.10 -33.03
N ALA A 17 -1.28 -25.68 -33.48
CA ALA A 17 -0.37 -26.37 -32.58
C ALA A 17 0.19 -25.36 -31.57
N ALA A 18 0.27 -25.73 -30.29
CA ALA A 18 0.90 -24.88 -29.29
C ALA A 18 2.34 -24.56 -29.71
N ASP A 19 2.67 -23.26 -29.76
CA ASP A 19 3.93 -22.71 -30.29
C ASP A 19 5.18 -23.17 -29.48
N SER A 20 4.96 -23.69 -28.26
CA SER A 20 6.00 -24.30 -27.43
C SER A 20 5.38 -25.25 -26.41
N ALA A 21 6.22 -26.08 -25.77
CA ALA A 21 5.80 -26.85 -24.60
C ALA A 21 5.38 -25.86 -23.51
N GLY A 22 4.11 -25.91 -23.11
CA GLY A 22 3.55 -25.07 -22.05
C GLY A 22 4.24 -25.26 -20.69
N PRO A 23 3.81 -24.51 -19.67
CA PRO A 23 4.37 -24.64 -18.32
C PRO A 23 4.29 -26.09 -17.84
N LYS A 24 5.40 -26.60 -17.29
CA LYS A 24 5.46 -27.93 -16.68
C LYS A 24 5.20 -27.82 -15.19
N ILE A 25 4.32 -28.67 -14.68
CA ILE A 25 4.04 -28.82 -13.25
C ILE A 25 4.62 -30.16 -12.82
N ASP A 26 5.54 -30.13 -11.86
CA ASP A 26 6.13 -31.33 -11.27
C ASP A 26 5.50 -31.63 -9.91
N PHE A 27 4.63 -32.63 -9.85
CA PHE A 27 3.97 -33.06 -8.61
C PHE A 27 4.86 -33.90 -7.69
N SER A 28 6.05 -34.32 -8.16
CA SER A 28 7.02 -35.05 -7.32
C SER A 28 7.89 -34.13 -6.48
N SER A 29 7.91 -32.83 -6.81
CA SER A 29 8.63 -31.79 -6.08
C SER A 29 7.67 -30.94 -5.25
N THR A 30 7.98 -30.72 -3.97
CA THR A 30 7.23 -29.83 -3.07
C THR A 30 8.08 -28.65 -2.64
N THR A 31 7.51 -27.45 -2.65
CA THR A 31 8.16 -26.22 -2.17
C THR A 31 7.64 -25.78 -0.80
N GLY A 32 6.90 -26.66 -0.10
CA GLY A 32 6.26 -26.37 1.19
C GLY A 32 4.81 -25.89 1.08
N ALA A 33 4.18 -25.60 2.22
CA ALA A 33 2.80 -25.11 2.29
C ALA A 33 2.70 -23.67 1.76
N PRO A 34 1.70 -23.32 0.92
CA PRO A 34 1.49 -21.96 0.44
C PRO A 34 1.39 -20.94 1.58
N GLN A 35 2.24 -19.92 1.54
CA GLN A 35 2.29 -18.85 2.55
C GLN A 35 1.59 -17.55 2.09
N HIS A 36 1.03 -17.54 0.87
CA HIS A 36 0.33 -16.37 0.31
C HIS A 36 1.14 -15.06 0.36
N LEU A 37 2.47 -15.14 0.17
CA LEU A 37 3.39 -14.00 0.33
C LEU A 37 3.17 -12.85 -0.67
N ALA A 38 2.43 -13.10 -1.76
CA ALA A 38 2.07 -12.07 -2.74
C ALA A 38 0.58 -11.67 -2.67
N ALA A 39 -0.17 -12.20 -1.71
CA ALA A 39 -1.60 -11.92 -1.54
C ALA A 39 -1.80 -10.59 -0.79
N GLY A 40 -1.25 -9.51 -1.34
CA GLY A 40 -1.33 -8.18 -0.78
C GLY A 40 -2.23 -7.24 -1.59
N ILE A 41 -2.69 -6.19 -0.94
CA ILE A 41 -3.47 -5.11 -1.58
C ILE A 41 -2.75 -3.77 -1.31
N LEU A 42 -2.48 -3.01 -2.38
CA LEU A 42 -2.04 -1.62 -2.31
C LEU A 42 -3.23 -0.73 -2.63
N TYR A 43 -3.77 -0.05 -1.60
CA TYR A 43 -5.05 0.67 -1.67
C TYR A 43 -6.27 -0.19 -2.04
N GLY A 44 -7.48 0.33 -1.81
CA GLY A 44 -8.72 -0.34 -2.27
C GLY A 44 -9.48 -1.11 -1.20
N ILE A 45 -9.04 -1.03 0.06
CA ILE A 45 -9.94 -1.29 1.19
C ILE A 45 -10.74 0.00 1.44
N PRO A 46 -12.08 -0.03 1.40
CA PRO A 46 -12.90 1.15 1.64
C PRO A 46 -12.94 1.53 3.13
N ASP A 47 -13.30 2.78 3.41
CA ASP A 47 -13.44 3.29 4.79
C ASP A 47 -14.61 2.64 5.54
N ASN A 48 -15.65 2.18 4.82
CA ASN A 48 -16.66 1.33 5.41
C ASN A 48 -16.10 -0.09 5.59
N THR A 49 -15.73 -0.41 6.83
CA THR A 49 -15.05 -1.66 7.21
C THR A 49 -15.85 -2.95 6.94
N ASN A 50 -17.14 -2.83 6.60
CA ASN A 50 -18.02 -3.96 6.29
C ASN A 50 -18.49 -3.99 4.82
N GLN A 51 -17.94 -3.12 3.96
CA GLN A 51 -18.35 -3.04 2.56
C GLN A 51 -17.86 -4.24 1.73
N ILE A 52 -16.68 -4.79 2.03
CA ILE A 52 -16.17 -6.00 1.39
C ILE A 52 -16.55 -7.20 2.27
N PRO A 53 -17.31 -8.19 1.75
CA PRO A 53 -17.55 -9.43 2.47
C PRO A 53 -16.24 -10.16 2.81
N ASP A 54 -16.11 -10.61 4.06
CA ASP A 54 -14.89 -11.25 4.57
C ASP A 54 -14.45 -12.47 3.75
N SER A 55 -15.39 -13.20 3.15
CA SER A 55 -15.10 -14.35 2.28
C SER A 55 -14.31 -13.98 1.03
N LEU A 56 -14.45 -12.75 0.53
CA LEU A 56 -13.69 -12.27 -0.64
C LEU A 56 -12.23 -11.98 -0.27
N LEU A 57 -11.96 -11.54 0.97
CA LEU A 57 -10.60 -11.29 1.44
C LEU A 57 -9.93 -12.60 1.87
N SER A 58 -10.59 -13.39 2.72
CA SER A 58 -10.05 -14.67 3.17
C SER A 58 -9.89 -15.69 2.03
N GLY A 59 -10.72 -15.61 0.98
CA GLY A 59 -10.75 -16.59 -0.12
C GLY A 59 -9.47 -16.67 -0.95
N PHE A 60 -8.70 -15.59 -1.07
CA PHE A 60 -7.40 -15.61 -1.77
C PHE A 60 -6.19 -15.68 -0.80
N GLY A 61 -6.45 -15.82 0.50
CA GLY A 61 -5.42 -15.83 1.54
C GLY A 61 -4.81 -14.46 1.76
N PHE A 62 -5.64 -13.42 1.85
CA PHE A 62 -5.20 -12.04 2.09
C PHE A 62 -4.19 -11.95 3.24
N ASN A 63 -3.01 -11.38 2.95
CA ASN A 63 -1.85 -11.45 3.82
C ASN A 63 -1.36 -10.07 4.28
N TYR A 64 -1.48 -9.03 3.46
CA TYR A 64 -1.13 -7.68 3.90
C TYR A 64 -1.77 -6.57 3.09
N TYR A 65 -1.93 -5.41 3.73
CA TYR A 65 -2.31 -4.16 3.10
C TYR A 65 -1.13 -3.19 3.10
N ARG A 66 -1.01 -2.38 2.05
CA ARG A 66 -0.13 -1.21 2.01
C ARG A 66 -0.91 0.04 1.61
N GLY A 67 -0.66 1.13 2.31
CA GLY A 67 -1.18 2.46 1.97
C GLY A 67 -1.47 3.31 3.20
N ALA A 68 -1.90 4.53 2.97
CA ALA A 68 -2.70 5.31 3.90
C ALA A 68 -3.82 6.02 3.12
N GLY A 69 -4.64 6.86 3.76
CA GLY A 69 -5.78 7.52 3.13
C GLY A 69 -5.43 8.56 2.05
N ALA A 70 -4.52 8.25 1.12
CA ALA A 70 -4.21 9.07 -0.04
C ALA A 70 -5.49 9.50 -0.75
N GLN A 71 -5.52 10.74 -1.22
CA GLN A 71 -6.63 11.34 -1.95
C GLN A 71 -7.99 11.44 -1.22
N VAL A 72 -8.10 10.98 0.04
CA VAL A 72 -9.28 11.25 0.89
C VAL A 72 -9.36 12.74 1.27
N SER A 73 -8.22 13.39 1.40
CA SER A 73 -8.06 14.82 1.68
C SER A 73 -6.70 15.29 1.16
N HIS A 74 -6.19 16.47 1.57
CA HIS A 74 -4.88 16.97 1.15
C HIS A 74 -3.68 16.50 2.01
N GLY A 75 -3.90 15.87 3.17
CA GLY A 75 -2.82 15.45 4.07
C GLY A 75 -2.13 16.58 4.85
N TRP A 76 -1.04 16.22 5.56
CA TRP A 76 -0.33 17.10 6.51
C TRP A 76 0.22 18.39 5.91
N SER A 77 0.77 18.31 4.69
CA SER A 77 1.41 19.44 3.99
C SER A 77 0.46 20.63 3.78
N TYR A 78 -0.86 20.41 3.89
CA TYR A 78 -1.86 21.46 3.84
C TYR A 78 -2.34 21.87 5.23
N ASN A 79 -2.80 20.91 6.05
CA ASN A 79 -3.23 21.16 7.43
C ASN A 79 -3.44 19.87 8.22
N GLU A 80 -3.46 20.00 9.55
CA GLU A 80 -3.66 18.88 10.46
C GLU A 80 -5.02 18.19 10.29
N ALA A 81 -6.10 18.93 10.01
CA ALA A 81 -7.42 18.33 9.80
C ALA A 81 -7.44 17.35 8.61
N SER A 82 -6.78 17.73 7.51
CA SER A 82 -6.62 16.87 6.33
C SER A 82 -5.78 15.64 6.67
N PHE A 83 -4.67 15.78 7.40
CA PHE A 83 -3.91 14.64 7.92
C PHE A 83 -4.79 13.68 8.75
N GLN A 84 -5.60 14.20 9.68
CA GLN A 84 -6.45 13.36 10.52
C GLN A 84 -7.51 12.59 9.70
N GLN A 85 -8.03 13.19 8.62
CA GLN A 85 -8.91 12.49 7.68
C GLN A 85 -8.19 11.32 7.00
N ARG A 86 -6.97 11.54 6.44
CA ARG A 86 -6.18 10.46 5.83
C ARG A 86 -5.79 9.38 6.84
N PHE A 87 -5.50 9.76 8.09
CA PHE A 87 -5.17 8.83 9.16
C PHE A 87 -6.37 7.99 9.59
N THR A 88 -7.56 8.60 9.66
CA THR A 88 -8.81 7.89 10.01
C THR A 88 -9.13 6.83 8.95
N SER A 89 -8.97 7.15 7.68
CA SER A 89 -9.08 6.19 6.58
C SER A 89 -8.07 5.04 6.73
N ALA A 90 -6.79 5.35 7.01
CA ALA A 90 -5.77 4.34 7.26
C ALA A 90 -6.11 3.43 8.46
N HIS A 91 -6.69 3.97 9.53
CA HIS A 91 -7.15 3.19 10.68
C HIS A 91 -8.31 2.24 10.32
N ASN A 92 -9.27 2.69 9.51
CA ASN A 92 -10.34 1.81 9.02
C ASN A 92 -9.78 0.66 8.18
N ASN A 93 -8.81 0.95 7.31
CA ASN A 93 -8.11 -0.09 6.53
C ASN A 93 -7.33 -1.05 7.43
N TYR A 94 -6.69 -0.55 8.50
CA TYR A 94 -6.00 -1.36 9.50
C TYR A 94 -6.95 -2.33 10.20
N ILE A 95 -8.14 -1.88 10.62
CA ILE A 95 -9.14 -2.75 11.26
C ILE A 95 -9.49 -3.93 10.36
N VAL A 96 -9.82 -3.67 9.08
CA VAL A 96 -10.12 -4.73 8.11
C VAL A 96 -8.91 -5.65 7.95
N THR A 97 -7.71 -5.08 7.82
CA THR A 97 -6.49 -5.87 7.62
C THR A 97 -6.21 -6.82 8.78
N ARG A 98 -6.30 -6.32 10.02
CA ARG A 98 -6.08 -7.13 11.22
C ARG A 98 -7.18 -8.15 11.49
N ARG A 99 -8.43 -7.88 11.10
CA ARG A 99 -9.53 -8.87 11.14
C ARG A 99 -9.21 -10.14 10.34
N HIS A 100 -8.35 -10.04 9.33
CA HIS A 100 -7.86 -11.16 8.53
C HIS A 100 -6.42 -11.59 8.89
N ASN A 101 -5.92 -11.19 10.06
CA ASN A 101 -4.55 -11.45 10.52
C ASN A 101 -3.43 -10.89 9.63
N GLY A 102 -3.75 -10.03 8.65
CA GLY A 102 -2.78 -9.50 7.69
C GLY A 102 -1.87 -8.42 8.26
N GLY A 103 -0.67 -8.28 7.71
CA GLY A 103 0.23 -7.17 8.03
C GLY A 103 -0.30 -5.84 7.45
N PHE A 104 -0.12 -4.74 8.18
CA PHE A 104 -0.53 -3.41 7.73
C PHE A 104 0.69 -2.51 7.54
N VAL A 105 1.00 -2.18 6.29
CA VAL A 105 2.09 -1.27 5.92
C VAL A 105 1.54 0.14 5.80
N LEU A 106 1.75 0.97 6.83
CA LEU A 106 1.34 2.37 6.84
C LEU A 106 2.32 3.21 6.02
N LEU A 107 1.83 3.76 4.91
CA LEU A 107 2.63 4.54 3.96
C LEU A 107 2.60 6.03 4.31
N LEU A 108 3.73 6.63 4.70
CA LEU A 108 3.70 7.98 5.28
C LEU A 108 3.62 9.12 4.26
N ASN A 109 4.10 8.97 3.02
CA ASN A 109 3.95 10.04 2.01
C ASN A 109 2.46 10.34 1.74
N ASP A 110 1.61 9.32 1.83
CA ASP A 110 0.16 9.46 1.73
C ASP A 110 -0.37 10.35 2.86
N LEU A 111 0.08 10.14 4.10
CA LEU A 111 -0.34 10.99 5.21
C LEU A 111 0.23 12.41 5.10
N TRP A 112 1.42 12.56 4.51
CA TRP A 112 2.01 13.87 4.25
C TRP A 112 1.24 14.66 3.18
N GLY A 113 0.74 13.98 2.16
CA GLY A 113 0.08 14.61 1.01
C GLY A 113 0.95 14.66 -0.26
N PHE A 114 2.07 13.92 -0.30
CA PHE A 114 2.87 13.78 -1.52
C PHE A 114 2.45 12.50 -2.22
N ASP A 115 1.74 12.68 -3.33
CA ASP A 115 1.28 11.65 -4.23
C ASP A 115 1.30 12.21 -5.66
N CYS A 116 1.16 11.36 -6.68
CA CYS A 116 1.28 11.83 -8.06
C CYS A 116 0.08 12.67 -8.55
N SER A 117 -0.89 12.98 -7.67
CA SER A 117 -1.96 13.93 -7.93
C SER A 117 -1.70 15.31 -7.31
N SER A 118 -0.75 15.43 -6.38
CA SER A 118 -0.41 16.69 -5.73
C SER A 118 0.76 17.39 -6.41
N ASN A 119 0.76 18.73 -6.41
CA ASN A 119 1.85 19.53 -6.96
C ASN A 119 3.01 19.61 -5.96
N ASN A 120 3.64 18.46 -5.72
CA ASN A 120 4.63 18.26 -4.66
C ASN A 120 5.82 19.24 -4.75
N ASN A 121 6.14 19.78 -5.92
CA ASN A 121 7.19 20.78 -6.13
C ASN A 121 6.82 22.18 -5.59
N THR A 122 5.53 22.42 -5.34
CA THR A 122 5.02 23.71 -4.85
C THR A 122 4.48 23.64 -3.44
N SER A 123 4.07 22.46 -2.97
CA SER A 123 3.63 22.26 -1.59
C SER A 123 4.83 22.15 -0.64
N PRO A 124 4.73 22.63 0.61
CA PRO A 124 5.80 22.51 1.59
C PRO A 124 6.23 21.06 1.80
N GLY A 125 7.52 20.79 1.62
CA GLY A 125 8.14 19.48 1.78
C GLY A 125 8.93 19.33 3.08
N PRO A 126 9.22 18.08 3.48
CA PRO A 126 10.04 17.83 4.67
C PRO A 126 11.44 18.45 4.54
N GLY A 127 11.80 19.36 5.43
CA GLY A 127 13.14 19.95 5.46
C GLY A 127 13.37 21.10 4.47
N ASP A 128 12.31 21.59 3.81
CA ASP A 128 12.42 22.76 2.93
C ASP A 128 13.00 23.95 3.73
N ASN A 129 13.93 24.69 3.12
CA ASN A 129 14.70 25.77 3.75
C ASN A 129 15.55 25.34 4.97
N GLY A 130 15.83 24.04 5.12
CA GLY A 130 16.55 23.50 6.27
C GLY A 130 15.71 23.39 7.54
N ASP A 131 14.40 23.67 7.47
CA ASP A 131 13.49 23.55 8.61
C ASP A 131 12.80 22.18 8.65
N TRP A 132 13.16 21.40 9.66
CA TRP A 132 12.61 20.06 9.90
C TRP A 132 11.43 20.04 10.88
N SER A 133 11.05 21.19 11.44
CA SER A 133 10.08 21.28 12.53
C SER A 133 8.71 20.70 12.16
N SER A 134 8.23 20.94 10.94
CA SER A 134 6.97 20.40 10.44
C SER A 134 7.03 18.88 10.28
N TYR A 135 8.13 18.36 9.74
CA TYR A 135 8.33 16.92 9.58
C TYR A 135 8.44 16.19 10.92
N ASP A 136 9.12 16.79 11.90
CA ASP A 136 9.19 16.21 13.24
C ASP A 136 7.83 16.17 13.92
N LYS A 137 7.04 17.25 13.81
CA LYS A 137 5.65 17.27 14.31
C LYS A 137 4.77 16.23 13.62
N PHE A 138 4.93 16.05 12.32
CA PHE A 138 4.23 15.03 11.54
C PHE A 138 4.52 13.62 12.06
N VAL A 139 5.79 13.27 12.25
CA VAL A 139 6.19 11.96 12.79
C VAL A 139 5.65 11.75 14.20
N GLN A 140 5.68 12.78 15.06
CA GLN A 140 5.07 12.71 16.39
C GLN A 140 3.55 12.53 16.34
N ALA A 141 2.86 13.18 15.40
CA ALA A 141 1.42 13.02 15.20
C ALA A 141 1.05 11.60 14.75
N ILE A 142 1.87 10.97 13.90
CA ILE A 142 1.71 9.56 13.53
C ILE A 142 1.89 8.67 14.76
N ILE A 143 2.96 8.83 15.53
CA ILE A 143 3.21 8.05 16.75
C ILE A 143 2.05 8.19 17.74
N ALA A 144 1.53 9.41 17.92
CA ALA A 144 0.40 9.68 18.79
C ALA A 144 -0.87 8.97 18.30
N ASN A 145 -1.17 9.03 17.00
CA ASN A 145 -2.35 8.37 16.45
C ASN A 145 -2.24 6.84 16.46
N VAL A 146 -1.07 6.26 16.13
CA VAL A 146 -0.83 4.81 16.24
C VAL A 146 -1.13 4.33 17.66
N LYS A 147 -0.70 5.07 18.68
CA LYS A 147 -1.02 4.76 20.09
C LYS A 147 -2.49 4.97 20.42
N LYS A 148 -3.07 6.10 20.01
CA LYS A 148 -4.49 6.43 20.24
C LYS A 148 -5.42 5.36 19.69
N TYR A 149 -5.10 4.79 18.53
CA TYR A 149 -5.89 3.79 17.84
C TYR A 149 -5.43 2.35 18.08
N ASN A 150 -4.44 2.12 18.96
CA ASN A 150 -3.88 0.80 19.24
C ASN A 150 -3.46 0.02 17.97
N MET A 151 -2.79 0.72 17.04
CA MET A 151 -2.41 0.17 15.74
C MET A 151 -1.09 -0.61 15.74
N GLN A 152 -0.51 -0.97 16.89
CA GLN A 152 0.84 -1.53 16.97
C GLN A 152 0.95 -2.96 16.41
N GLU A 153 -0.12 -3.75 16.50
CA GLU A 153 -0.10 -5.16 16.11
C GLU A 153 -0.05 -5.31 14.58
N GLY A 154 0.95 -6.03 14.06
CA GLY A 154 1.08 -6.25 12.61
C GLY A 154 1.41 -5.00 11.79
N LEU A 155 1.75 -3.88 12.43
CA LEU A 155 2.10 -2.63 11.77
C LEU A 155 3.54 -2.61 11.28
N VAL A 156 3.71 -2.17 10.04
CA VAL A 156 4.98 -1.79 9.43
C VAL A 156 4.90 -0.33 9.03
N ILE A 157 5.91 0.46 9.38
CA ILE A 157 6.02 1.86 8.95
C ILE A 157 6.85 1.92 7.67
N ASP A 158 6.22 2.33 6.57
CA ASP A 158 6.90 2.63 5.31
C ASP A 158 7.05 4.14 5.17
N ILE A 159 8.28 4.63 5.41
CA ILE A 159 8.54 6.05 5.62
C ILE A 159 8.25 6.88 4.37
N TRP A 160 8.54 6.37 3.16
CA TRP A 160 8.29 7.13 1.94
C TRP A 160 8.30 6.26 0.70
N ASN A 161 7.34 6.47 -0.19
CA ASN A 161 7.28 5.80 -1.49
C ASN A 161 8.28 6.39 -2.50
N GLU A 162 8.98 5.52 -3.23
CA GLU A 162 9.67 5.80 -4.51
C GLU A 162 10.33 7.19 -4.58
N PRO A 163 11.33 7.48 -3.74
CA PRO A 163 12.00 8.78 -3.73
C PRO A 163 12.77 9.13 -5.02
N GLU A 164 13.07 8.13 -5.84
CA GLU A 164 13.57 8.30 -7.19
C GLU A 164 12.49 8.81 -8.17
N GLY A 165 11.21 8.60 -7.85
CA GLY A 165 10.07 9.08 -8.60
C GLY A 165 9.75 10.53 -8.24
N GLY A 166 9.95 11.44 -9.20
CA GLY A 166 9.75 12.88 -8.98
C GLY A 166 8.34 13.28 -8.49
N CYS A 167 7.31 12.44 -8.72
CA CYS A 167 5.95 12.69 -8.22
C CYS A 167 5.72 12.28 -6.75
N PHE A 168 6.61 11.51 -6.13
CA PHE A 168 6.58 11.22 -4.69
C PHE A 168 7.65 11.98 -3.90
N TRP A 169 8.72 12.42 -4.58
CA TRP A 169 9.78 13.21 -3.96
C TRP A 169 10.38 14.23 -4.94
N GLY A 170 10.01 15.50 -4.76
CA GLY A 170 10.49 16.61 -5.60
C GLY A 170 11.76 17.32 -5.11
N ARG A 171 12.55 16.71 -4.21
CA ARG A 171 13.76 17.33 -3.62
C ARG A 171 15.01 16.49 -3.85
N SER A 172 16.17 16.96 -3.40
CA SER A 172 17.42 16.20 -3.50
C SER A 172 17.35 14.88 -2.71
N ILE A 173 18.16 13.90 -3.13
CA ILE A 173 18.31 12.63 -2.41
C ILE A 173 18.95 12.85 -1.03
N ASP A 174 19.84 13.83 -0.87
CA ASP A 174 20.40 14.18 0.45
C ASP A 174 19.32 14.65 1.43
N GLN A 175 18.35 15.43 0.95
CA GLN A 175 17.21 15.84 1.75
C GLN A 175 16.32 14.63 2.07
N TRP A 176 16.15 13.70 1.13
CA TRP A 176 15.40 12.47 1.38
C TRP A 176 16.05 11.60 2.47
N LEU A 177 17.37 11.39 2.40
CA LEU A 177 18.12 10.62 3.39
C LEU A 177 18.01 11.21 4.80
N GLN A 178 18.05 12.54 4.91
CA GLN A 178 17.84 13.24 6.18
C GLN A 178 16.40 13.05 6.71
N MET A 179 15.40 13.19 5.85
CA MET A 179 14.00 12.93 6.17
C MET A 179 13.83 11.49 6.68
N TRP A 180 14.34 10.52 5.93
CA TRP A 180 14.26 9.10 6.27
C TRP A 180 14.91 8.81 7.63
N GLY A 181 16.15 9.28 7.84
CA GLY A 181 16.89 9.07 9.09
C GLY A 181 16.18 9.69 10.29
N ARG A 182 15.63 10.90 10.13
CA ARG A 182 14.85 11.58 11.17
C ARG A 182 13.59 10.80 11.56
N GLY A 183 12.85 10.30 10.58
CA GLY A 183 11.68 9.46 10.81
C GLY A 183 12.05 8.17 11.53
N TRP A 184 13.01 7.42 10.98
CA TRP A 184 13.48 6.14 11.52
C TRP A 184 13.89 6.23 12.99
N HIS A 185 14.72 7.24 13.34
CA HIS A 185 15.16 7.43 14.71
C HIS A 185 14.00 7.77 15.66
N GLN A 186 13.01 8.53 15.23
CA GLN A 186 11.85 8.87 16.05
C GLN A 186 10.96 7.64 16.30
N PHE A 187 10.67 6.85 15.27
CA PHE A 187 9.89 5.62 15.42
C PHE A 187 10.59 4.60 16.33
N ASN A 188 11.89 4.37 16.16
CA ASN A 188 12.64 3.46 17.03
C ASN A 188 12.65 3.91 18.49
N ARG A 189 12.81 5.20 18.75
CA ARG A 189 12.71 5.72 20.13
C ARG A 189 11.32 5.49 20.72
N ALA A 190 10.27 5.64 19.93
CA ALA A 190 8.90 5.42 20.39
C ALA A 190 8.62 3.94 20.68
N ALA A 191 9.09 3.03 19.82
CA ALA A 191 8.95 1.59 19.98
C ALA A 191 9.70 1.05 21.21
N VAL A 192 10.91 1.55 21.49
CA VAL A 192 11.66 1.19 22.70
C VAL A 192 10.94 1.65 23.97
N ARG A 193 10.24 2.79 23.93
CA ARG A 193 9.49 3.32 25.08
C ARG A 193 8.22 2.52 25.37
N SER A 194 7.53 1.98 24.37
CA SER A 194 6.36 1.13 24.59
C SER A 194 6.68 -0.21 25.24
N ILE A 195 7.93 -0.70 25.16
CA ILE A 195 8.36 -1.94 25.81
C ILE A 195 8.59 -1.74 27.34
N LYS A 196 8.78 -0.49 27.78
CA LYS A 196 9.16 -0.18 29.18
C LYS A 196 7.99 0.30 30.05
N SER A 197 6.77 0.30 29.53
CA SER A 197 5.59 0.88 30.20
C SER A 197 4.59 -0.14 30.75
N ASP A 198 4.99 -1.41 30.83
CA ASP A 198 4.25 -2.51 31.48
C ASP A 198 4.93 -2.91 32.80
#